data_AF-A0A7V9REU8-F1
#
_entry.id   AF-A0A7V9REU8-F1
#
_cell.length_a   1.000
_cell.length_b   1.000
_cell.length_c   1.000
_cell.angle_alpha   90.00
_cell.angle_beta   90.00
_cell.angle_gamma   90.00
#
_symmetry.space_group_name_H-M   'P 1'
#
loop_
_entity.id
_entity.type
_entity.pdbx_description
1 polymer ?
#
loop_
_entity_poly.entity_id
_entity_poly.type
_entity_poly.pdbx_seq_one_letter_code
_entity_poly.pdbx_strand_id
1 'polypeptide(L)'
;MADQSRYAQLVGELTEHDRRYYVDANPTISDGEYDKLHKELVSLEAANPDWIVPWSPSQRAGHVPISEFPKVTRTVAMLSLDNTYNEDELQAFFDRAVKGLDGDVPVFSVEPKIDGFGIELTYEAGLLTLAATRGDGRIGEDVTPNVKIMVRGIPMQLREPANLTVRGEIYMRKDEFEAINNTRRAAGEETFKNPRNTAAGSIKLQDPREAAQRPMHAILYEVLDGEKHAGGHLASVDFIKRLGIPVSPHNAQVTSWDELVTQVRSWESRRDSLVYELDGLVIKIDDFASRGALGATAKAPRWAIAYKFPARQVTTILKSLDLSVTRTGAVSPTAVLEPVEVSGTTVSRASVHNWDIVAQLGLGPGDRVLLH
;
A
#
# COMPACT_ATOMS: atom_id res chain seq x y z
N MET A 1 -13.96 40.67 -3.45
CA MET A 1 -12.68 40.53 -2.73
C MET A 1 -12.84 39.78 -1.40
N ALA A 2 -13.77 40.16 -0.52
CA ALA A 2 -14.03 39.43 0.73
C ALA A 2 -14.46 37.96 0.49
N ASP A 3 -15.39 37.72 -0.45
CA ASP A 3 -15.89 36.37 -0.74
C ASP A 3 -14.85 35.45 -1.39
N GLN A 4 -13.98 35.99 -2.24
CA GLN A 4 -12.88 35.22 -2.84
C GLN A 4 -11.79 34.87 -1.82
N SER A 5 -11.54 35.75 -0.84
CA SER A 5 -10.67 35.45 0.30
C SER A 5 -11.28 34.37 1.20
N ARG A 6 -12.60 34.42 1.44
CA ARG A 6 -13.30 33.38 2.20
C ARG A 6 -13.28 32.03 1.47
N TYR A 7 -13.46 32.04 0.15
CA TYR A 7 -13.31 30.85 -0.69
C TYR A 7 -11.94 30.19 -0.51
N ALA A 8 -10.85 30.96 -0.67
CA ALA A 8 -9.50 30.46 -0.50
C ALA A 8 -9.25 29.91 0.93
N GLN A 9 -9.80 30.60 1.95
CA GLN A 9 -9.73 30.15 3.34
C GLN A 9 -10.46 28.83 3.56
N LEU A 10 -11.69 28.67 3.04
CA LEU A 10 -12.48 27.45 3.16
C LEU A 10 -11.80 26.25 2.51
N VAL A 11 -11.24 26.44 1.31
CA VAL A 11 -10.44 25.40 0.63
C VAL A 11 -9.28 24.95 1.51
N GLY A 12 -8.57 25.89 2.13
CA GLY A 12 -7.46 25.60 3.06
C GLY A 12 -7.92 24.90 4.35
N GLU A 13 -8.98 25.39 4.99
CA GLU A 13 -9.55 24.84 6.23
C GLU A 13 -10.00 23.39 6.04
N LEU A 14 -10.84 23.13 5.03
CA LEU A 14 -11.35 21.79 4.74
C LEU A 14 -10.22 20.82 4.37
N THR A 15 -9.22 21.26 3.59
CA THR A 15 -8.04 20.44 3.25
C THR A 15 -7.25 20.05 4.50
N GLU A 16 -7.06 20.99 5.45
CA GLU A 16 -6.36 20.69 6.70
C GLU A 16 -7.19 19.80 7.63
N HIS A 17 -8.52 19.96 7.67
CA HIS A 17 -9.41 19.07 8.41
C HIS A 17 -9.40 17.64 7.86
N ASP A 18 -9.46 17.47 6.53
CA ASP A 18 -9.33 16.17 5.87
C ASP A 18 -8.02 15.49 6.27
N ARG A 19 -6.91 16.23 6.22
CA ARG A 19 -5.59 15.71 6.60
C ARG A 19 -5.56 15.27 8.07
N ARG A 20 -6.08 16.10 8.98
CA ARG A 20 -6.14 15.76 10.42
C ARG A 20 -6.98 14.52 10.69
N TYR A 21 -8.10 14.40 9.98
CA TYR A 21 -9.01 13.26 10.13
C TYR A 21 -8.40 11.98 9.54
N TYR A 22 -7.96 12.01 8.28
CA TYR A 22 -7.56 10.82 7.53
C TYR A 22 -6.08 10.44 7.68
N VAL A 23 -5.20 11.42 7.94
CA VAL A 23 -3.74 11.19 8.01
C VAL A 23 -3.26 11.18 9.46
N ASP A 24 -3.62 12.19 10.24
CA ASP A 24 -3.12 12.32 11.62
C ASP A 24 -3.93 11.50 12.63
N ALA A 25 -5.13 11.03 12.24
CA ALA A 25 -6.13 10.46 13.15
C ALA A 25 -6.40 11.35 14.38
N ASN A 26 -6.40 12.67 14.18
CA ASN A 26 -6.56 13.69 15.22
C ASN A 26 -7.51 14.83 14.76
N PRO A 27 -8.80 14.53 14.56
CA PRO A 27 -9.77 15.52 14.08
C PRO A 27 -9.93 16.68 15.08
N THR A 28 -10.06 17.90 14.56
CA THR A 28 -10.20 19.13 15.36
C THR A 28 -11.62 19.70 15.38
N ILE A 29 -12.49 19.19 14.51
CA ILE A 29 -13.89 19.60 14.39
C ILE A 29 -14.77 18.36 14.27
N SER A 30 -16.05 18.49 14.59
CA SER A 30 -17.04 17.44 14.40
C SER A 30 -17.49 17.31 12.95
N ASP A 31 -18.03 16.15 12.57
CA ASP A 31 -18.58 15.90 11.23
C ASP A 31 -19.66 16.94 10.86
N GLY A 32 -20.49 17.36 11.82
CA GLY A 32 -21.52 18.37 11.60
C GLY A 32 -20.98 19.79 11.38
N GLU A 33 -19.79 20.11 11.88
CA GLU A 33 -19.09 21.37 11.58
C GLU A 33 -18.43 21.30 10.20
N TYR A 34 -17.80 20.17 9.88
CA TYR A 34 -17.22 19.93 8.56
C TYR A 34 -18.27 20.06 7.46
N ASP A 35 -19.43 19.43 7.63
CA ASP A 35 -20.55 19.49 6.68
C ASP A 35 -21.04 20.91 6.43
N LYS A 36 -21.00 21.78 7.44
CA LYS A 36 -21.38 23.20 7.30
C LYS A 36 -20.36 23.95 6.43
N LEU A 37 -19.07 23.78 6.72
CA LEU A 37 -17.99 24.39 5.95
C LEU A 37 -18.00 23.90 4.50
N HIS A 38 -18.22 22.60 4.28
CA HIS A 38 -18.31 22.02 2.95
C HIS A 38 -19.53 22.54 2.17
N LYS A 39 -20.70 22.68 2.82
CA LYS A 39 -21.88 23.31 2.19
C LYS A 39 -21.64 24.76 1.82
N GLU A 40 -20.92 25.51 2.65
CA GLU A 40 -20.52 26.90 2.35
C GLU A 40 -19.61 26.95 1.13
N LEU A 41 -18.58 26.09 1.07
CA LEU A 41 -17.68 25.96 -0.08
C LEU A 41 -18.45 25.71 -1.38
N VAL A 42 -19.32 24.69 -1.39
CA VAL A 42 -20.12 24.33 -2.58
C VAL A 42 -21.03 25.49 -3.02
N SER A 43 -21.60 26.22 -2.06
CA SER A 43 -22.46 27.37 -2.36
C SER A 43 -21.68 28.52 -3.00
N LEU A 44 -20.46 28.79 -2.54
CA LEU A 44 -19.58 29.81 -3.12
C LEU A 44 -19.12 29.44 -4.54
N GLU A 45 -18.80 28.17 -4.77
CA GLU A 45 -18.41 27.67 -6.09
C GLU A 45 -19.57 27.71 -7.08
N ALA A 46 -20.78 27.36 -6.65
CA ALA A 46 -21.97 27.47 -7.48
C ALA A 46 -22.29 28.91 -7.89
N ALA A 47 -22.04 29.88 -7.00
CA ALA A 47 -22.22 31.30 -7.29
C ALA A 47 -21.07 31.90 -8.12
N ASN A 48 -19.86 31.31 -8.07
CA ASN A 48 -18.67 31.82 -8.73
C ASN A 48 -17.87 30.69 -9.42
N PRO A 49 -18.35 30.14 -10.55
CA PRO A 49 -17.69 29.01 -11.21
C PRO A 49 -16.23 29.27 -11.63
N ASP A 50 -15.89 30.52 -11.94
CA ASP A 50 -14.54 30.93 -12.35
C ASP A 50 -13.50 30.87 -11.22
N TRP A 51 -13.92 30.70 -9.96
CA TRP A 51 -13.01 30.61 -8.81
C TRP A 51 -12.55 29.19 -8.51
N ILE A 52 -13.23 28.19 -9.07
CA ILE A 52 -13.02 26.79 -8.74
C ILE A 52 -11.59 26.38 -9.06
N VAL A 53 -10.82 26.05 -8.02
CA VAL A 53 -9.46 25.54 -8.18
C VAL A 53 -9.45 24.01 -8.30
N PRO A 54 -8.55 23.41 -9.10
CA PRO A 54 -8.49 21.95 -9.31
C PRO A 54 -8.25 21.11 -8.05
N TRP A 55 -7.80 21.72 -6.96
CA TRP A 55 -7.51 21.07 -5.69
C TRP A 55 -8.56 21.35 -4.61
N SER A 56 -9.68 22.00 -4.95
CA SER A 56 -10.77 22.23 -4.00
C SER A 56 -11.36 20.89 -3.51
N PRO A 57 -11.66 20.73 -2.21
CA PRO A 57 -12.24 19.50 -1.65
C PRO A 57 -13.54 19.06 -2.34
N SER A 58 -14.34 20.00 -2.85
CA SER A 58 -15.57 19.70 -3.60
C SER A 58 -15.32 18.97 -4.92
N GLN A 59 -14.13 19.14 -5.51
CA GLN A 59 -13.73 18.55 -6.79
C GLN A 59 -13.34 17.07 -6.66
N ARG A 60 -13.33 16.52 -5.44
CA ARG A 60 -13.14 15.08 -5.22
C ARG A 60 -14.33 14.25 -5.69
N ALA A 61 -15.52 14.82 -5.82
CA ALA A 61 -16.69 14.10 -6.34
C ALA A 61 -16.61 13.97 -7.87
N GLY A 62 -16.38 12.77 -8.36
CA GLY A 62 -16.42 12.48 -9.80
C GLY A 62 -17.86 12.43 -10.32
N HIS A 63 -18.13 13.06 -11.46
CA HIS A 63 -19.45 13.05 -12.10
C HIS A 63 -19.46 12.42 -13.49
N VAL A 64 -18.29 12.29 -14.12
CA VAL A 64 -18.14 11.79 -15.50
C VAL A 64 -17.56 10.37 -15.47
N PRO A 65 -18.23 9.38 -16.08
CA PRO A 65 -17.67 8.05 -16.24
C PRO A 65 -16.35 8.05 -17.01
N ILE A 66 -15.42 7.20 -16.57
CA ILE A 66 -14.11 7.03 -17.21
C ILE A 66 -14.23 5.97 -18.29
N SER A 67 -13.89 6.32 -19.54
CA SER A 67 -13.94 5.37 -20.66
C SER A 67 -12.80 4.35 -20.61
N GLU A 68 -11.59 4.80 -20.27
CA GLU A 68 -10.39 3.97 -20.19
C GLU A 68 -9.35 4.58 -19.24
N PHE A 69 -8.39 3.77 -18.81
CA PHE A 69 -7.25 4.20 -18.00
C PHE A 69 -5.99 4.17 -18.88
N PRO A 70 -5.46 5.33 -19.31
CA PRO A 70 -4.30 5.39 -20.19
C PRO A 70 -3.06 4.73 -19.58
N LYS A 71 -2.21 4.13 -20.42
CA LYS A 71 -0.95 3.54 -19.96
C LYS A 71 0.08 4.63 -19.66
N VAL A 72 0.77 4.47 -18.54
CA VAL A 72 1.87 5.34 -18.10
C VAL A 72 3.16 4.54 -18.12
N THR A 73 4.15 4.98 -18.91
CA THR A 73 5.48 4.37 -18.93
C THR A 73 6.41 5.14 -18.01
N ARG A 74 7.00 4.44 -17.04
CA ARG A 74 7.91 5.03 -16.06
C ARG A 74 9.33 5.10 -16.58
N THR A 75 10.05 6.14 -16.16
CA THR A 75 11.49 6.29 -16.38
C THR A 75 12.28 5.36 -15.47
N VAL A 76 11.90 5.29 -14.19
CA VAL A 76 12.49 4.40 -13.18
C VAL A 76 11.52 3.26 -12.90
N ALA A 77 11.94 2.02 -13.06
CA ALA A 77 11.08 0.87 -12.77
C ALA A 77 10.77 0.74 -11.27
N MET A 78 9.55 0.30 -10.94
CA MET A 78 9.17 -0.17 -9.61
C MET A 78 9.59 -1.63 -9.46
N LEU A 79 10.75 -1.84 -8.85
CA LEU A 79 11.27 -3.19 -8.58
C LEU A 79 10.49 -3.88 -7.46
N SER A 80 10.62 -5.21 -7.41
CA SER A 80 10.17 -5.99 -6.25
C SER A 80 11.24 -5.98 -5.16
N LEU A 81 10.89 -6.48 -3.98
CA LEU A 81 11.84 -6.79 -2.91
C LEU A 81 12.10 -8.29 -2.87
N ASP A 82 13.34 -8.67 -2.53
CA ASP A 82 13.63 -10.04 -2.10
C ASP A 82 12.99 -10.27 -0.73
N ASN A 83 12.60 -11.52 -0.45
CA ASN A 83 11.94 -11.89 0.79
C ASN A 83 12.89 -12.63 1.73
N THR A 84 12.73 -12.41 3.03
CA THR A 84 13.24 -13.26 4.11
C THR A 84 12.09 -13.74 4.97
N TYR A 85 12.19 -14.94 5.53
CA TYR A 85 11.11 -15.56 6.31
C TYR A 85 11.50 -15.88 7.75
N ASN A 86 12.78 -15.70 8.11
CA ASN A 86 13.32 -16.00 9.43
C ASN A 86 14.53 -15.11 9.73
N GLU A 87 14.97 -15.15 10.99
CA GLU A 87 16.10 -14.35 11.48
C GLU A 87 17.43 -14.73 10.82
N ASP A 88 17.66 -16.01 10.48
CA ASP A 88 18.91 -16.45 9.82
C ASP A 88 19.05 -15.86 8.42
N GLU A 89 17.97 -15.84 7.65
CA GLU A 89 17.92 -15.18 6.34
C GLU A 89 18.11 -13.67 6.45
N LEU A 90 17.58 -13.06 7.52
CA LEU A 90 17.78 -11.64 7.81
C LEU A 90 19.22 -11.33 8.20
N GLN A 91 19.86 -12.18 9.02
CA GLN A 91 21.28 -12.08 9.36
C GLN A 91 22.13 -12.14 8.09
N ALA A 92 21.83 -13.08 7.18
CA ALA A 92 22.52 -13.18 5.92
C ALA A 92 22.39 -11.91 5.06
N PHE A 93 21.26 -11.20 5.12
CA PHE A 93 21.11 -9.90 4.48
C PHE A 93 21.97 -8.82 5.16
N PHE A 94 21.93 -8.74 6.49
CA PHE A 94 22.74 -7.82 7.28
C PHE A 94 24.24 -7.99 6.96
N ASP A 95 24.75 -9.22 7.01
CA ASP A 95 26.16 -9.52 6.74
C ASP A 95 26.57 -9.15 5.31
N ARG A 96 25.69 -9.39 4.32
CA ARG A 96 25.95 -8.99 2.93
C ARG A 96 25.99 -7.47 2.77
N ALA A 97 25.13 -6.74 3.47
CA ALA A 97 25.12 -5.29 3.46
C ALA A 97 26.41 -4.72 4.07
N VAL A 98 26.78 -5.18 5.27
CA VAL A 98 28.01 -4.77 5.97
C VAL A 98 29.25 -5.08 5.13
N LYS A 99 29.33 -6.28 4.55
CA LYS A 99 30.42 -6.66 3.64
C LYS A 99 30.48 -5.77 2.40
N GLY A 100 29.32 -5.40 1.85
CA GLY A 100 29.25 -4.52 0.68
C GLY A 100 29.58 -3.06 0.97
N LEU A 101 29.70 -2.70 2.25
CA LEU A 101 30.08 -1.37 2.75
C LEU A 101 31.40 -1.44 3.53
N ASP A 102 32.31 -2.33 3.12
CA ASP A 102 33.67 -2.46 3.66
C ASP A 102 33.76 -2.66 5.19
N GLY A 103 32.72 -3.24 5.81
CA GLY A 103 32.66 -3.50 7.24
C GLY A 103 31.88 -2.46 8.04
N ASP A 104 31.44 -1.37 7.41
CA ASP A 104 30.60 -0.36 8.06
C ASP A 104 29.17 -0.89 8.25
N VAL A 105 28.63 -0.71 9.46
CA VAL A 105 27.25 -1.05 9.78
C VAL A 105 26.35 0.12 9.38
N PRO A 106 25.48 -0.03 8.36
CA PRO A 106 24.61 1.05 7.95
C PRO A 106 23.47 1.25 8.95
N VAL A 107 22.90 2.45 8.95
CA VAL A 107 21.60 2.71 9.57
C VAL A 107 20.51 2.09 8.70
N PHE A 108 19.53 1.44 9.33
CA PHE A 108 18.35 0.90 8.65
C PHE A 108 17.06 1.62 9.04
N SER A 109 16.17 1.77 8.07
CA SER A 109 14.75 2.04 8.22
C SER A 109 13.99 0.72 8.30
N VAL A 110 13.15 0.56 9.31
CA VAL A 110 12.21 -0.58 9.46
C VAL A 110 10.79 -0.04 9.36
N GLU A 111 10.05 -0.51 8.36
CA GLU A 111 8.74 0.02 7.98
C GLU A 111 7.71 -1.11 7.88
N PRO A 112 6.42 -0.87 8.22
CA PRO A 112 5.37 -1.84 7.99
C PRO A 112 5.22 -2.15 6.49
N LYS A 113 5.18 -3.44 6.13
CA LYS A 113 4.90 -3.88 4.76
C LYS A 113 3.38 -4.01 4.57
N ILE A 114 2.78 -2.92 4.09
CA ILE A 114 1.34 -2.80 3.95
C ILE A 114 0.83 -3.76 2.87
N ASP A 115 -0.26 -4.46 3.16
CA ASP A 115 -0.89 -5.35 2.20
C ASP A 115 -1.93 -4.60 1.35
N GLY A 116 -1.42 -3.84 0.38
CA GLY A 116 -2.22 -3.06 -0.55
C GLY A 116 -1.78 -3.25 -2.01
N PHE A 117 -1.86 -2.20 -2.81
CA PHE A 117 -1.25 -2.19 -4.13
C PHE A 117 -0.38 -0.95 -4.35
N GLY A 118 0.70 -1.14 -5.12
CA GLY A 118 1.66 -0.09 -5.39
C GLY A 118 1.08 1.04 -6.25
N ILE A 119 1.32 2.28 -5.81
CA ILE A 119 0.99 3.51 -6.52
C ILE A 119 2.23 4.40 -6.65
N GLU A 120 2.28 5.20 -7.69
CA GLU A 120 3.21 6.31 -7.84
C GLU A 120 2.43 7.60 -8.10
N LEU A 121 2.71 8.65 -7.32
CA LEU A 121 2.09 9.97 -7.44
C LEU A 121 3.15 10.97 -7.92
N THR A 122 2.80 11.81 -8.88
CA THR A 122 3.63 12.93 -9.32
C THR A 122 2.96 14.23 -8.94
N TYR A 123 3.76 15.09 -8.29
CA TYR A 123 3.38 16.46 -7.97
C TYR A 123 4.23 17.43 -8.77
N GLU A 124 3.57 18.41 -9.41
CA GLU A 124 4.22 19.51 -10.12
C GLU A 124 3.78 20.83 -9.50
N ALA A 125 4.73 21.68 -9.10
CA ALA A 125 4.49 22.91 -8.36
C ALA A 125 3.57 22.72 -7.13
N GLY A 126 3.63 21.54 -6.51
CA GLY A 126 2.79 21.15 -5.37
C GLY A 126 1.40 20.62 -5.74
N LEU A 127 1.01 20.50 -7.00
CA LEU A 127 -0.29 19.95 -7.41
C LEU A 127 -0.18 18.51 -7.86
N LEU A 128 -1.11 17.65 -7.45
CA LEU A 128 -1.19 16.27 -7.93
C LEU A 128 -1.55 16.24 -9.42
N THR A 129 -0.59 15.91 -10.27
CA THR A 129 -0.78 15.85 -11.73
C THR A 129 -1.00 14.43 -12.24
N LEU A 130 -0.43 13.42 -11.57
CA LEU A 130 -0.53 12.03 -12.00
C LEU A 130 -0.55 11.08 -10.81
N ALA A 131 -1.42 10.07 -10.86
CA ALA A 131 -1.37 8.89 -10.02
C ALA A 131 -1.43 7.63 -10.89
N ALA A 132 -0.38 6.84 -10.88
CA ALA A 132 -0.25 5.67 -11.74
C ALA A 132 -0.13 4.37 -10.93
N THR A 133 -0.89 3.33 -11.31
CA THR A 133 -0.76 1.98 -10.72
C THR A 133 0.63 1.41 -11.00
N ARG A 134 1.10 0.46 -10.19
CA ARG A 134 2.37 -0.24 -10.45
C ARG A 134 2.40 -0.97 -11.81
N GLY A 135 1.29 -1.62 -12.19
CA GLY A 135 1.22 -2.50 -13.37
C GLY A 135 2.30 -3.59 -13.36
N ASP A 136 3.08 -3.70 -14.43
CA ASP A 136 4.19 -4.66 -14.53
C ASP A 136 5.51 -4.17 -13.88
N GLY A 137 5.48 -3.00 -13.26
CA GLY A 137 6.64 -2.31 -12.68
C GLY A 137 7.26 -1.27 -13.60
N ARG A 138 7.01 -1.31 -14.92
CA ARG A 138 7.48 -0.31 -15.89
C ARG A 138 6.31 0.43 -16.54
N ILE A 139 5.24 -0.29 -16.85
CA ILE A 139 4.01 0.25 -17.44
C ILE A 139 2.89 0.07 -16.42
N GLY A 140 2.35 1.20 -15.97
CA GLY A 140 1.14 1.30 -15.15
C GLY A 140 -0.03 1.88 -15.93
N GLU A 141 -1.10 2.18 -15.22
CA GLU A 141 -2.26 2.91 -15.74
C GLU A 141 -2.50 4.17 -14.93
N ASP A 142 -2.85 5.26 -15.60
CA ASP A 142 -3.26 6.52 -14.98
C ASP A 142 -4.63 6.35 -14.33
N VAL A 143 -4.63 6.32 -12.99
CA VAL A 143 -5.82 6.22 -12.14
C VAL A 143 -6.04 7.52 -11.36
N THR A 144 -5.48 8.64 -11.84
CA THR A 144 -5.61 9.97 -11.20
C THR A 144 -7.06 10.31 -10.85
N PRO A 145 -8.06 10.16 -11.74
CA PRO A 145 -9.44 10.49 -11.39
C PRO A 145 -9.97 9.67 -10.20
N ASN A 146 -9.69 8.37 -10.18
CA ASN A 146 -10.15 7.48 -9.11
C ASN A 146 -9.38 7.71 -7.80
N VAL A 147 -8.10 8.06 -7.87
CA VAL A 147 -7.33 8.45 -6.68
C VAL A 147 -7.93 9.69 -6.02
N LYS A 148 -8.33 10.69 -6.80
CA LYS A 148 -8.99 11.91 -6.30
C LYS A 148 -10.30 11.61 -5.55
N ILE A 149 -11.08 10.67 -6.06
CA ILE A 149 -12.40 10.28 -5.54
C ILE A 149 -12.28 9.36 -4.33
N MET A 150 -11.49 8.30 -4.45
CA MET A 150 -11.56 7.14 -3.56
C MET A 150 -10.54 7.21 -2.42
N VAL A 151 -9.38 7.83 -2.67
CA VAL A 151 -8.23 7.74 -1.76
C VAL A 151 -8.19 8.95 -0.84
N ARG A 152 -8.69 8.72 0.36
CA ARG A 152 -8.71 9.70 1.45
C ARG A 152 -7.28 9.95 1.94
N GLY A 153 -7.01 11.17 2.38
CA GLY A 153 -5.71 11.57 2.92
C GLY A 153 -4.62 11.91 1.90
N ILE A 154 -4.77 11.59 0.60
CA ILE A 154 -3.83 12.09 -0.43
C ILE A 154 -4.11 13.59 -0.67
N PRO A 155 -3.14 14.49 -0.46
CA PRO A 155 -3.32 15.91 -0.72
C PRO A 155 -3.40 16.17 -2.24
N MET A 156 -4.39 16.97 -2.64
CA MET A 156 -4.51 17.49 -4.02
C MET A 156 -3.51 18.60 -4.30
N GLN A 157 -3.21 19.37 -3.26
CA GLN A 157 -2.19 20.41 -3.22
C GLN A 157 -1.34 20.20 -1.96
N LEU A 158 -0.02 20.23 -2.13
CA LEU A 158 0.95 20.18 -1.04
C LEU A 158 0.99 21.50 -0.29
N ARG A 159 1.42 21.46 0.97
CA ARG A 159 1.54 22.65 1.82
C ARG A 159 2.52 23.69 1.32
N GLU A 160 3.51 23.25 0.54
CA GLU A 160 4.47 24.11 -0.14
C GLU A 160 4.69 23.59 -1.58
N PRO A 161 4.98 24.49 -2.54
CA PRO A 161 5.28 24.08 -3.90
C PRO A 161 6.52 23.18 -3.96
N ALA A 162 6.36 22.00 -4.54
CA ALA A 162 7.46 21.07 -4.75
C ALA A 162 7.20 20.23 -6.01
N ASN A 163 8.29 19.82 -6.67
CA ASN A 163 8.25 18.85 -7.77
C ASN A 163 8.82 17.54 -7.25
N LEU A 164 7.99 16.50 -7.17
CA LEU A 164 8.42 15.19 -6.69
C LEU A 164 7.54 14.07 -7.20
N THR A 165 8.16 12.90 -7.35
CA THR A 165 7.48 11.64 -7.57
C THR A 165 7.63 10.79 -6.32
N VAL A 166 6.51 10.35 -5.75
CA VAL A 166 6.46 9.51 -4.55
C VAL A 166 5.79 8.18 -4.82
N ARG A 167 6.32 7.13 -4.22
CA ARG A 167 5.76 5.78 -4.25
C ARG A 167 5.19 5.39 -2.91
N GLY A 168 4.18 4.54 -2.98
CA GLY A 168 3.51 4.05 -1.79
C GLY A 168 2.60 2.88 -2.06
N GLU A 169 1.80 2.58 -1.06
CA GLU A 169 0.77 1.56 -1.09
C GLU A 169 -0.60 2.23 -0.89
N ILE A 170 -1.57 1.91 -1.75
CA ILE A 170 -2.99 2.17 -1.47
C ILE A 170 -3.59 0.90 -0.86
N TYR A 171 -4.37 1.08 0.21
CA TYR A 171 -5.00 -0.01 0.94
C TYR A 171 -6.43 0.36 1.37
N MET A 172 -7.20 -0.65 1.78
CA MET A 172 -8.51 -0.47 2.39
C MET A 172 -8.42 -0.85 3.87
N ARG A 173 -9.03 -0.06 4.75
CA ARG A 173 -9.05 -0.41 6.17
C ARG A 173 -9.93 -1.64 6.42
N LYS A 174 -9.61 -2.41 7.45
CA LYS A 174 -10.33 -3.63 7.83
C LYS A 174 -11.81 -3.36 8.13
N ASP A 175 -12.10 -2.28 8.87
CA ASP A 175 -13.46 -1.88 9.24
C ASP A 175 -14.27 -1.38 8.03
N GLU A 176 -13.67 -0.59 7.14
CA GLU A 176 -14.32 -0.16 5.89
C GLU A 176 -14.60 -1.35 4.96
N PHE A 177 -13.67 -2.30 4.86
CA PHE A 177 -13.85 -3.54 4.10
C PHE A 177 -14.99 -4.39 4.66
N GLU A 178 -15.04 -4.58 5.98
CA GLU A 178 -16.12 -5.30 6.64
C GLU A 178 -17.47 -4.61 6.45
N ALA A 179 -17.53 -3.28 6.53
CA ALA A 179 -18.74 -2.51 6.28
C ALA A 179 -19.28 -2.75 4.85
N ILE A 180 -18.40 -2.71 3.84
CA ILE A 180 -18.78 -3.01 2.44
C ILE A 180 -19.33 -4.44 2.33
N ASN A 181 -18.65 -5.41 2.94
CA ASN A 181 -19.10 -6.81 2.91
C ASN A 181 -20.42 -7.03 3.66
N ASN A 182 -20.68 -6.29 4.73
CA ASN A 182 -21.95 -6.33 5.45
C ASN A 182 -23.10 -5.82 4.57
N THR A 183 -22.91 -4.70 3.87
CA THR A 183 -23.89 -4.19 2.90
C THR A 183 -24.17 -5.20 1.79
N ARG A 184 -23.13 -5.82 1.23
CA ARG A 184 -23.27 -6.85 0.18
C ARG A 184 -24.03 -8.08 0.68
N ARG A 185 -23.69 -8.56 1.88
CA ARG A 185 -24.38 -9.69 2.52
C ARG A 185 -25.86 -9.40 2.75
N ALA A 186 -26.19 -8.18 3.21
CA ALA A 186 -27.57 -7.76 3.41
C ALA A 186 -28.36 -7.67 2.08
N ALA A 187 -27.68 -7.34 0.98
CA ALA A 187 -28.24 -7.32 -0.37
C ALA A 187 -28.28 -8.71 -1.06
N GLY A 188 -27.77 -9.77 -0.41
CA GLY A 188 -27.68 -11.12 -1.00
C GLY A 188 -26.59 -11.25 -2.09
N GLU A 189 -25.66 -10.31 -2.16
CA GLU A 189 -24.54 -10.31 -3.11
C GLU A 189 -23.33 -11.09 -2.57
N GLU A 190 -22.48 -11.58 -3.47
CA GLU A 190 -21.22 -12.22 -3.07
C GLU A 190 -20.29 -11.21 -2.38
N THR A 191 -19.77 -11.56 -1.21
CA THR A 191 -18.78 -10.75 -0.49
C THR A 191 -17.40 -10.79 -1.14
N PHE A 192 -16.67 -9.70 -0.98
CA PHE A 192 -15.27 -9.68 -1.35
C PHE A 192 -14.43 -10.56 -0.42
N LYS A 193 -13.35 -11.13 -0.97
CA LYS A 193 -12.49 -12.07 -0.24
C LYS A 193 -11.46 -11.35 0.64
N ASN A 194 -10.70 -10.39 0.10
CA ASN A 194 -9.70 -9.68 0.89
C ASN A 194 -9.56 -8.20 0.50
N PRO A 195 -9.13 -7.33 1.44
CA PRO A 195 -8.98 -5.90 1.21
C PRO A 195 -8.06 -5.54 0.03
N ARG A 196 -6.93 -6.24 -0.11
CA ARG A 196 -5.91 -6.01 -1.16
C ARG A 196 -6.50 -6.10 -2.56
N ASN A 197 -7.14 -7.23 -2.87
CA ASN A 197 -7.74 -7.49 -4.17
C ASN A 197 -8.93 -6.57 -4.44
N THR A 198 -9.72 -6.27 -3.40
CA THR A 198 -10.82 -5.31 -3.52
C THR A 198 -10.31 -3.92 -3.86
N ALA A 199 -9.28 -3.43 -3.18
CA ALA A 199 -8.66 -2.14 -3.46
C ALA A 199 -8.10 -2.09 -4.89
N ALA A 200 -7.28 -3.08 -5.27
CA ALA A 200 -6.67 -3.16 -6.60
C ALA A 200 -7.70 -3.30 -7.74
N GLY A 201 -8.81 -3.99 -7.52
CA GLY A 201 -9.91 -4.08 -8.49
C GLY A 201 -10.75 -2.81 -8.55
N SER A 202 -11.00 -2.18 -7.40
CA SER A 202 -11.89 -1.02 -7.29
C SER A 202 -11.26 0.26 -7.84
N ILE A 203 -9.93 0.40 -7.81
CA ILE A 203 -9.24 1.59 -8.33
C ILE A 203 -9.45 1.80 -9.84
N LYS A 204 -9.96 0.79 -10.56
CA LYS A 204 -10.25 0.86 -12.00
C LYS A 204 -11.75 0.86 -12.31
N LEU A 205 -12.60 1.19 -11.34
CA LEU A 205 -14.03 1.38 -11.60
C LEU A 205 -14.24 2.56 -12.55
N GLN A 206 -15.03 2.33 -13.59
CA GLN A 206 -15.34 3.35 -14.60
C GLN A 206 -16.42 4.34 -14.12
N ASP A 207 -17.38 3.87 -13.31
CA ASP A 207 -18.41 4.73 -12.74
C ASP A 207 -17.88 5.40 -11.45
N PRO A 208 -17.75 6.74 -11.42
CA PRO A 208 -17.26 7.46 -10.25
C PRO A 208 -18.18 7.30 -9.03
N ARG A 209 -19.47 7.00 -9.22
CA ARG A 209 -20.43 6.77 -8.12
C ARG A 209 -20.16 5.44 -7.44
N GLU A 210 -19.78 4.42 -8.20
CA GLU A 210 -19.34 3.14 -7.64
C GLU A 210 -17.97 3.30 -6.96
N ALA A 211 -17.07 4.06 -7.60
CA ALA A 211 -15.76 4.35 -7.06
C ALA A 211 -15.85 5.02 -5.67
N ALA A 212 -16.69 6.04 -5.54
CA ALA A 212 -16.90 6.78 -4.28
C ALA A 212 -17.40 5.89 -3.11
N GLN A 213 -18.03 4.75 -3.40
CA GLN A 213 -18.48 3.80 -2.37
C GLN A 213 -17.37 2.89 -1.84
N ARG A 214 -16.13 3.03 -2.34
CA ARG A 214 -14.97 2.22 -1.98
C ARG A 214 -13.86 3.10 -1.41
N PRO A 215 -14.04 3.63 -0.18
CA PRO A 215 -13.01 4.44 0.44
C PRO A 215 -11.72 3.63 0.58
N MET A 216 -10.62 4.28 0.24
CA MET A 216 -9.27 3.76 0.35
C MET A 216 -8.38 4.80 1.02
N HIS A 217 -7.23 4.35 1.48
CA HIS A 217 -6.21 5.16 2.15
C HIS A 217 -4.87 4.87 1.50
N ALA A 218 -3.89 5.74 1.72
CA ALA A 218 -2.54 5.56 1.21
C ALA A 218 -1.50 5.79 2.29
N ILE A 219 -0.40 5.06 2.20
CA ILE A 219 0.85 5.38 2.91
C ILE A 219 1.95 5.40 1.86
N LEU A 220 2.62 6.55 1.76
CA LEU A 220 3.73 6.78 0.85
C LEU A 220 5.04 6.57 1.61
N TYR A 221 5.99 5.90 0.97
CA TYR A 221 7.18 5.39 1.64
C TYR A 221 8.50 5.64 0.88
N GLU A 222 8.47 6.19 -0.33
CA GLU A 222 9.69 6.43 -1.11
C GLU A 222 9.53 7.66 -2.00
N VAL A 223 10.55 8.52 -2.02
CA VAL A 223 10.69 9.64 -2.95
C VAL A 223 11.72 9.21 -3.99
N LEU A 224 11.39 9.23 -5.29
CA LEU A 224 12.30 8.72 -6.34
C LEU A 224 13.65 9.44 -6.35
N ASP A 225 13.62 10.76 -6.20
CA ASP A 225 14.81 11.62 -6.14
C ASP A 225 15.01 12.13 -4.70
N GLY A 226 14.83 11.25 -3.71
CA GLY A 226 14.85 11.61 -2.29
C GLY A 226 16.11 12.33 -1.84
N GLU A 227 17.26 12.01 -2.46
CA GLU A 227 18.56 12.63 -2.21
C GLU A 227 18.60 14.13 -2.56
N LYS A 228 17.70 14.62 -3.43
CA LYS A 228 17.58 16.06 -3.72
C LYS A 228 16.90 16.82 -2.57
N HIS A 229 16.18 16.12 -1.71
CA HIS A 229 15.33 16.71 -0.67
C HIS A 229 15.81 16.41 0.75
N ALA A 230 16.60 15.34 0.94
CA ALA A 230 17.07 14.92 2.25
C ALA A 230 18.37 14.10 2.17
N GLY A 231 19.12 14.03 3.28
CA GLY A 231 20.37 13.26 3.37
C GLY A 231 20.19 11.75 3.57
N GLY A 232 18.95 11.27 3.73
CA GLY A 232 18.65 9.87 3.97
C GLY A 232 17.17 9.58 3.76
N HIS A 233 16.82 8.30 3.73
CA HIS A 233 15.49 7.82 3.41
C HIS A 233 14.44 8.27 4.42
N LEU A 234 14.64 8.03 5.71
CA LEU A 234 13.72 8.45 6.77
C LEU A 234 13.52 9.97 6.76
N ALA A 235 14.60 10.73 6.55
CA ALA A 235 14.51 12.17 6.41
C ALA A 235 13.70 12.61 5.16
N SER A 236 13.77 11.84 4.06
CA SER A 236 12.94 12.07 2.87
C SER A 236 11.45 11.75 3.12
N VAL A 237 11.17 10.72 3.92
CA VAL A 237 9.81 10.38 4.37
C VAL A 237 9.27 11.48 5.30
N ASP A 238 10.09 12.00 6.21
CA ASP A 238 9.72 13.15 7.05
C ASP A 238 9.50 14.43 6.24
N PHE A 239 10.25 14.62 5.15
CA PHE A 239 10.01 15.72 4.21
C PHE A 239 8.61 15.65 3.61
N ILE A 240 8.23 14.54 3.00
CA ILE A 240 6.88 14.41 2.40
C ILE A 240 5.77 14.45 3.45
N LYS A 241 6.03 13.97 4.68
CA LYS A 241 5.11 14.14 5.81
C LYS A 241 4.82 15.60 6.10
N ARG A 242 5.84 16.47 6.10
CA ARG A 242 5.66 17.93 6.29
C ARG A 242 4.83 18.56 5.17
N LEU A 243 4.93 18.05 3.95
CA LEU A 243 4.13 18.48 2.79
C LEU A 243 2.65 18.09 2.91
N GLY A 244 2.30 17.23 3.87
CA GLY A 244 0.95 16.72 4.10
C GLY A 244 0.67 15.37 3.44
N ILE A 245 1.69 14.71 2.90
CA ILE A 245 1.55 13.37 2.31
C ILE A 245 1.47 12.33 3.44
N PRO A 246 0.54 11.35 3.38
CA PRO A 246 0.40 10.35 4.43
C PRO A 246 1.57 9.37 4.41
N VAL A 247 2.22 9.22 5.56
CA VAL A 247 3.32 8.27 5.78
C VAL A 247 3.01 7.40 6.99
N SER A 248 3.69 6.25 7.11
CA SER A 248 3.52 5.39 8.26
C SER A 248 4.04 6.07 9.54
N PRO A 249 3.26 6.11 10.64
CA PRO A 249 3.71 6.60 11.94
C PRO A 249 4.61 5.59 12.67
N HIS A 250 4.79 4.39 12.11
CA HIS A 250 5.50 3.28 12.75
C HIS A 250 6.89 3.03 12.16
N ASN A 251 7.39 3.94 11.33
CA ASN A 251 8.75 3.85 10.80
C ASN A 251 9.74 3.96 11.97
N ALA A 252 10.74 3.09 11.96
CA ALA A 252 11.77 3.05 12.99
C ALA A 252 13.16 3.09 12.37
N GLN A 253 14.06 3.80 13.05
CA GLN A 253 15.48 3.77 12.76
C GLN A 253 16.15 2.72 13.64
N VAL A 254 17.00 1.88 13.07
CA VAL A 254 17.83 0.92 13.80
C VAL A 254 19.28 1.01 13.33
N THR A 255 20.22 0.82 14.24
CA THR A 255 21.66 1.09 14.02
C THR A 255 22.56 -0.11 14.28
N SER A 256 21.98 -1.23 14.71
CA SER A 256 22.71 -2.47 14.98
C SER A 256 21.86 -3.71 14.68
N TRP A 257 22.51 -4.87 14.61
CA TRP A 257 21.84 -6.15 14.47
C TRP A 257 20.87 -6.43 15.63
N ASP A 258 21.29 -6.19 16.87
CA ASP A 258 20.48 -6.45 18.06
C ASP A 258 19.22 -5.57 18.08
N GLU A 259 19.34 -4.30 17.68
CA GLU A 259 18.20 -3.40 17.50
C GLU A 259 17.25 -3.88 16.39
N LEU A 260 17.81 -4.33 15.26
CA LEU A 260 17.03 -4.83 14.13
C LEU A 260 16.20 -6.06 14.52
N VAL A 261 16.80 -7.05 15.17
CA VAL A 261 16.11 -8.26 15.63
C VAL A 261 15.04 -7.92 16.67
N THR A 262 15.38 -7.07 17.64
CA THR A 262 14.43 -6.60 18.66
C THR A 262 13.23 -5.93 18.02
N GLN A 263 13.48 -5.07 17.03
CA GLN A 263 12.43 -4.38 16.31
C GLN A 263 11.54 -5.35 15.57
N VAL A 264 12.10 -6.27 14.78
CA VAL A 264 11.34 -7.28 14.01
C VAL A 264 10.45 -8.14 14.91
N ARG A 265 11.01 -8.68 16.02
CA ARG A 265 10.25 -9.46 17.00
C ARG A 265 9.11 -8.67 17.64
N SER A 266 9.30 -7.36 17.86
CA SER A 266 8.27 -6.52 18.47
C SER A 266 7.01 -6.35 17.62
N TRP A 267 7.08 -6.65 16.31
CA TRP A 267 5.98 -6.46 15.38
C TRP A 267 5.02 -7.63 15.27
N GLU A 268 5.43 -8.85 15.59
CA GLU A 268 4.57 -10.04 15.49
C GLU A 268 3.28 -9.86 16.29
N SER A 269 3.36 -9.27 17.49
CA SER A 269 2.20 -8.99 18.35
C SER A 269 1.40 -7.74 17.95
N ARG A 270 1.96 -6.86 17.12
CA ARG A 270 1.33 -5.58 16.73
C ARG A 270 0.43 -5.68 15.51
N ARG A 271 0.66 -6.68 14.64
CA ARG A 271 -0.07 -6.88 13.38
C ARG A 271 -1.60 -6.77 13.54
N ASP A 272 -2.14 -7.39 14.58
CA ASP A 272 -3.60 -7.50 14.77
C ASP A 272 -4.24 -6.18 15.23
N SER A 273 -3.46 -5.28 15.83
CA SER A 273 -3.94 -3.98 16.32
C SER A 273 -4.08 -2.91 15.23
N LEU A 274 -3.53 -3.15 14.04
CA LEU A 274 -3.55 -2.19 12.94
C LEU A 274 -4.89 -2.19 12.22
N VAL A 275 -5.30 -1.02 11.74
CA VAL A 275 -6.52 -0.82 10.94
C VAL A 275 -6.40 -1.35 9.52
N TYR A 276 -5.23 -1.85 9.11
CA TYR A 276 -4.96 -2.41 7.79
C TYR A 276 -4.22 -3.75 7.89
N GLU A 277 -4.27 -4.52 6.81
CA GLU A 277 -3.52 -5.77 6.69
C GLU A 277 -2.04 -5.51 6.41
N LEU A 278 -1.20 -6.39 6.95
CA LEU A 278 0.26 -6.31 6.85
C LEU A 278 0.80 -7.73 6.70
N ASP A 279 1.73 -7.91 5.75
CA ASP A 279 2.33 -9.21 5.44
C ASP A 279 3.80 -9.32 5.88
N GLY A 280 4.34 -8.29 6.52
CA GLY A 280 5.69 -8.27 7.09
C GLY A 280 6.22 -6.88 7.35
N LEU A 281 7.54 -6.76 7.31
CA LEU A 281 8.28 -5.50 7.41
C LEU A 281 9.13 -5.30 6.16
N VAL A 282 9.38 -4.04 5.83
CA VAL A 282 10.39 -3.66 4.85
C VAL A 282 11.56 -3.05 5.60
N ILE A 283 12.75 -3.61 5.37
CA ILE A 283 13.99 -3.18 6.00
C ILE A 283 14.85 -2.58 4.89
N LYS A 284 15.19 -1.30 5.01
CA LYS A 284 15.95 -0.55 4.00
C LYS A 284 17.17 0.08 4.65
N ILE A 285 18.30 0.12 3.97
CA ILE A 285 19.41 0.99 4.38
C ILE A 285 18.98 2.44 4.22
N ASP A 286 19.20 3.28 5.23
CA ASP A 286 18.72 4.66 5.25
C ASP A 286 19.49 5.59 4.30
N ASP A 287 20.82 5.49 4.32
CA ASP A 287 21.71 6.37 3.57
C ASP A 287 21.69 6.11 2.05
N PHE A 288 21.48 7.16 1.26
CA PHE A 288 21.40 7.06 -0.20
C PHE A 288 22.74 6.70 -0.85
N ALA A 289 23.87 7.16 -0.29
CA ALA A 289 25.19 6.82 -0.83
C ALA A 289 25.47 5.31 -0.71
N SER A 290 25.15 4.72 0.44
CA SER A 290 25.23 3.28 0.70
C SER A 290 24.32 2.48 -0.25
N ARG A 291 23.10 2.97 -0.55
CA ARG A 291 22.22 2.35 -1.56
C ARG A 291 22.88 2.35 -2.94
N GLY A 292 23.50 3.45 -3.33
CA GLY A 292 24.23 3.59 -4.59
C GLY A 292 25.41 2.61 -4.69
N ALA A 293 26.20 2.48 -3.62
CA ALA A 293 27.34 1.57 -3.55
C ALA A 293 26.92 0.10 -3.67
N LEU A 294 25.83 -0.29 -3.00
CA LEU A 294 25.31 -1.66 -3.04
C LEU A 294 24.59 -1.97 -4.36
N GLY A 295 23.89 -1.00 -4.94
CA GLY A 295 23.15 -1.15 -6.19
C GLY A 295 21.98 -2.12 -6.12
N ALA A 296 21.66 -2.76 -7.25
CA ALA A 296 20.53 -3.67 -7.40
C ALA A 296 20.90 -4.91 -8.22
N THR A 297 20.07 -5.95 -8.09
CA THR A 297 20.02 -7.05 -9.07
C THR A 297 19.05 -6.70 -10.20
N ALA A 298 18.84 -7.60 -11.15
CA ALA A 298 17.83 -7.42 -12.19
C ALA A 298 16.38 -7.32 -11.66
N LYS A 299 16.12 -7.77 -10.42
CA LYS A 299 14.76 -7.90 -9.87
C LYS A 299 14.51 -7.13 -8.58
N ALA A 300 15.55 -6.94 -7.77
CA ALA A 300 15.44 -6.37 -6.43
C ALA A 300 16.68 -5.54 -6.03
N PRO A 301 16.51 -4.46 -5.25
CA PRO A 301 17.63 -3.71 -4.68
C PRO A 301 18.42 -4.57 -3.68
N ARG A 302 19.73 -4.36 -3.59
CA ARG A 302 20.58 -5.05 -2.59
C ARG A 302 20.55 -4.39 -1.22
N TRP A 303 19.99 -3.19 -1.14
CA TRP A 303 19.92 -2.34 0.05
C TRP A 303 18.57 -2.39 0.76
N ALA A 304 17.60 -3.18 0.27
CA ALA A 304 16.32 -3.37 0.92
C ALA A 304 15.83 -4.81 0.82
N ILE A 305 15.08 -5.24 1.84
CA ILE A 305 14.54 -6.60 1.93
C ILE A 305 13.17 -6.61 2.63
N ALA A 306 12.31 -7.55 2.24
CA ALA A 306 11.03 -7.77 2.89
C ALA A 306 11.13 -8.92 3.89
N TYR A 307 11.03 -8.62 5.18
CA TYR A 307 10.90 -9.63 6.23
C TYR A 307 9.43 -10.04 6.36
N LYS A 308 9.06 -11.18 5.79
CA LYS A 308 7.69 -11.68 5.85
C LYS A 308 7.43 -12.40 7.16
N PHE A 309 6.28 -12.11 7.76
CA PHE A 309 5.88 -12.86 8.94
C PHE A 309 5.54 -14.30 8.57
N PRO A 310 5.74 -15.24 9.50
CA PRO A 310 5.23 -16.59 9.35
C PRO A 310 3.75 -16.51 8.99
N ALA A 311 3.38 -17.18 7.90
CA ALA A 311 2.00 -17.19 7.49
C ALA A 311 1.14 -17.87 8.56
N ARG A 312 -0.10 -17.39 8.73
CA ARG A 312 -1.00 -17.93 9.75
C ARG A 312 -1.25 -19.40 9.45
N GLN A 313 -0.73 -20.26 10.30
CA GLN A 313 -0.90 -21.69 10.16
C GLN A 313 -2.36 -22.06 10.43
N VAL A 314 -2.99 -22.75 9.47
CA VAL A 314 -4.33 -23.31 9.66
C VAL A 314 -4.30 -24.77 9.28
N THR A 315 -5.13 -25.58 9.93
CA THR A 315 -5.25 -26.99 9.60
C THR A 315 -6.55 -27.25 8.84
N THR A 316 -6.48 -28.05 7.79
CA THR A 316 -7.67 -28.52 7.06
C THR A 316 -7.52 -29.99 6.66
N ILE A 317 -8.53 -30.55 6.02
CA ILE A 317 -8.54 -31.93 5.54
C ILE A 317 -8.13 -31.97 4.06
N LEU A 318 -7.17 -32.82 3.72
CA LEU A 318 -6.86 -33.17 2.34
C LEU A 318 -7.97 -34.08 1.79
N LYS A 319 -8.79 -33.59 0.86
CA LYS A 319 -9.88 -34.38 0.24
C LYS A 319 -9.36 -35.31 -0.84
N SER A 320 -8.49 -34.82 -1.70
CA SER A 320 -7.91 -35.59 -2.81
C SER A 320 -6.67 -34.91 -3.38
N LEU A 321 -5.95 -35.59 -4.26
CA LEU A 321 -4.89 -35.03 -5.08
C LEU A 321 -5.34 -35.01 -6.54
N ASP A 322 -5.52 -33.81 -7.10
CA ASP A 322 -5.78 -33.63 -8.52
C ASP A 322 -4.47 -33.65 -9.30
N LEU A 323 -4.45 -34.34 -10.44
CA LEU A 323 -3.27 -34.50 -11.26
C LEU A 323 -3.41 -33.67 -12.54
N SER A 324 -2.40 -32.86 -12.82
CA SER A 324 -2.34 -32.08 -14.07
C SER A 324 -1.05 -32.40 -14.82
N VAL A 325 -1.14 -32.55 -16.14
CA VAL A 325 0.02 -32.75 -17.00
C VAL A 325 0.51 -31.39 -17.46
N THR A 326 1.73 -31.05 -17.10
CA THR A 326 2.38 -29.80 -17.50
C THR A 326 2.80 -29.83 -18.97
N ARG A 327 3.11 -28.68 -19.56
CA ARG A 327 3.54 -28.55 -20.97
C ARG A 327 4.79 -29.38 -21.31
N THR A 328 5.57 -29.78 -20.31
CA THR A 328 6.77 -30.62 -20.43
C THR A 328 6.48 -32.11 -20.21
N GLY A 329 5.23 -32.52 -20.01
CA GLY A 329 4.82 -33.90 -19.77
C GLY A 329 4.92 -34.37 -18.32
N ALA A 330 5.43 -33.53 -17.40
CA ALA A 330 5.49 -33.87 -15.97
C ALA A 330 4.09 -33.80 -15.33
N VAL A 331 3.76 -34.77 -14.48
CA VAL A 331 2.50 -34.84 -13.73
C VAL A 331 2.67 -34.10 -12.40
N SER A 332 1.96 -32.98 -12.24
CA SER A 332 1.99 -32.15 -11.04
C SER A 332 0.79 -32.45 -10.13
N PRO A 333 1.01 -32.83 -8.85
CA PRO A 333 -0.06 -33.01 -7.88
C PRO A 333 -0.53 -31.67 -7.31
N THR A 334 -1.85 -31.51 -7.18
CA THR A 334 -2.50 -30.38 -6.51
C THR A 334 -3.40 -30.91 -5.40
N ALA A 335 -3.18 -30.50 -4.16
CA ALA A 335 -4.03 -30.83 -3.04
C ALA A 335 -5.40 -30.16 -3.21
N VAL A 336 -6.46 -30.95 -3.18
CA VAL A 336 -7.85 -30.49 -3.03
C VAL A 336 -8.19 -30.59 -1.56
N LEU A 337 -8.58 -29.48 -0.97
CA LEU A 337 -8.71 -29.35 0.47
C LEU A 337 -10.17 -29.14 0.85
N GLU A 338 -10.53 -29.51 2.07
CA GLU A 338 -11.70 -28.94 2.70
C GLU A 338 -11.52 -27.41 2.80
N PRO A 339 -12.49 -26.61 2.30
CA PRO A 339 -12.35 -25.17 2.29
C PRO A 339 -12.05 -24.62 3.68
N VAL A 340 -10.93 -23.93 3.83
CA VAL A 340 -10.49 -23.31 5.08
C VAL A 340 -10.11 -21.86 4.82
N GLU A 341 -10.36 -20.98 5.78
CA GLU A 341 -9.90 -19.59 5.67
C GLU A 341 -8.43 -19.46 6.09
N VAL A 342 -7.60 -18.94 5.18
CA VAL A 342 -6.20 -18.58 5.43
C VAL A 342 -6.07 -17.09 5.17
N SER A 343 -5.78 -16.30 6.22
CA SER A 343 -5.58 -14.85 6.09
C SER A 343 -6.68 -14.14 5.27
N GLY A 344 -7.94 -14.47 5.54
CA GLY A 344 -9.12 -13.88 4.89
C GLY A 344 -9.48 -14.45 3.51
N THR A 345 -8.71 -15.40 2.96
CA THR A 345 -9.05 -16.07 1.70
C THR A 345 -9.42 -17.54 1.94
N THR A 346 -10.52 -18.00 1.35
CA THR A 346 -10.87 -19.41 1.37
C THR A 346 -9.92 -20.20 0.46
N VAL A 347 -9.08 -21.02 1.04
CA VAL A 347 -8.18 -21.93 0.34
C VAL A 347 -8.85 -23.30 0.25
N SER A 348 -9.14 -23.74 -0.97
CA SER A 348 -9.66 -25.07 -1.27
C SER A 348 -8.69 -25.90 -2.13
N ARG A 349 -7.61 -25.28 -2.58
CA ARG A 349 -6.57 -25.93 -3.40
C ARG A 349 -5.19 -25.41 -3.00
N ALA A 350 -4.22 -26.30 -2.90
CA ALA A 350 -2.83 -25.94 -2.65
C ALA A 350 -1.88 -26.73 -3.57
N SER A 351 -0.80 -26.10 -4.03
CA SER A 351 0.24 -26.82 -4.76
C SER A 351 1.03 -27.70 -3.81
N VAL A 352 1.30 -28.94 -4.20
CA VAL A 352 2.21 -29.84 -3.47
C VAL A 352 3.59 -29.91 -4.14
N HIS A 353 3.83 -29.02 -5.12
CA HIS A 353 5.00 -28.90 -5.99
C HIS A 353 5.39 -30.16 -6.79
N ASN A 354 5.65 -31.30 -6.14
CA ASN A 354 6.05 -32.55 -6.79
C ASN A 354 5.68 -33.80 -5.95
N TRP A 355 5.91 -34.98 -6.51
CA TRP A 355 5.59 -36.26 -5.86
C TRP A 355 6.55 -36.63 -4.73
N ASP A 356 7.78 -36.11 -4.72
CA ASP A 356 8.73 -36.36 -3.64
C ASP A 356 8.23 -35.76 -2.33
N ILE A 357 7.63 -34.56 -2.39
CA ILE A 357 7.01 -33.92 -1.22
C ILE A 357 5.78 -34.70 -0.75
N VAL A 358 4.95 -35.21 -1.68
CA VAL A 358 3.80 -36.07 -1.33
C VAL A 358 4.27 -37.29 -0.55
N ALA A 359 5.32 -37.97 -1.03
CA ALA A 359 5.87 -39.15 -0.39
C ALA A 359 6.56 -38.83 0.94
N GLN A 360 7.35 -37.76 1.00
CA GLN A 360 8.07 -37.32 2.20
C GLN A 360 7.11 -36.98 3.35
N LEU A 361 6.01 -36.28 3.03
CA LEU A 361 5.00 -35.89 4.00
C LEU A 361 3.94 -36.98 4.23
N GLY A 362 3.97 -38.07 3.45
CA GLY A 362 3.01 -39.17 3.56
C GLY A 362 1.56 -38.77 3.26
N LEU A 363 1.35 -37.79 2.36
CA LEU A 363 0.04 -37.17 2.16
C LEU A 363 -0.96 -38.12 1.47
N GLY A 364 -2.09 -38.33 2.11
CA GLY A 364 -3.22 -39.11 1.63
C GLY A 364 -4.57 -38.42 1.81
N PRO A 365 -5.58 -38.76 0.98
CA PRO A 365 -6.97 -38.35 1.21
C PRO A 365 -7.44 -38.71 2.64
N GLY A 366 -8.04 -37.73 3.33
CA GLY A 366 -8.48 -37.83 4.71
C GLY A 366 -7.50 -37.26 5.73
N ASP A 367 -6.25 -36.99 5.34
CA ASP A 367 -5.26 -36.47 6.26
C ASP A 367 -5.56 -35.04 6.70
N ARG A 368 -5.24 -34.78 7.96
CA ARG A 368 -5.29 -33.43 8.53
C ARG A 368 -3.96 -32.74 8.25
N VAL A 369 -3.96 -31.78 7.33
CA VAL A 369 -2.78 -31.11 6.81
C VAL A 369 -2.66 -29.68 7.34
N LEU A 370 -1.44 -29.27 7.68
CA LEU A 370 -1.12 -27.91 8.10
C LEU A 370 -0.78 -27.05 6.88
N LEU A 371 -1.57 -26.02 6.64
CA LEU A 371 -1.29 -24.98 5.65
C LEU A 371 -0.60 -23.81 6.31
N HIS A 372 0.39 -23.24 5.63
CA HIS A 372 1.01 -21.97 5.95
C HIS A 372 1.09 -21.15 4.67
#